data_AF-A0A847BUN5-F1
#
_entry.id   AF-A0A847BUN5-F1
#
_cell.length_a   1.000
_cell.length_b   1.000
_cell.length_c   1.000
_cell.angle_alpha   90.00
_cell.angle_beta   90.00
_cell.angle_gamma   90.00
#
_symmetry.space_group_name_H-M   'P 1'
#
loop_
_entity.id
_entity.type
_entity.pdbx_description
1 polymer ?
#
loop_
_entity_poly.entity_id
_entity_poly.type
_entity_poly.pdbx_seq_one_letter_code
_entity_poly.pdbx_strand_id
1 'polypeptide(L)' 'MKIDKLFKSIEKLFFSQDDQEKQEELREKLIDKIEATRQELSVCLEKEKKDALKDKLYILKKLLKRVKV' A
#
# COMPACT_ATOMS: atom_id res chain seq x y z
N MET A 1 19.76 -1.06 -0.01
CA MET A 1 18.69 -0.21 -0.57
C MET A 1 17.85 0.38 0.56
N LYS A 2 17.57 1.70 0.56
CA LYS A 2 16.84 2.38 1.65
C LYS A 2 15.40 1.88 1.81
N ILE A 3 14.76 1.54 0.69
CA ILE A 3 13.38 1.03 0.64
C ILE A 3 13.25 -0.34 1.32
N ASP A 4 14.20 -1.25 1.11
CA ASP A 4 14.17 -2.59 1.72
C ASP A 4 14.28 -2.57 3.25
N LYS A 5 15.07 -1.65 3.80
CA LYS A 5 15.13 -1.42 5.27
C LYS A 5 13.81 -0.86 5.79
N LEU A 6 13.21 0.06 5.05
CA LEU A 6 11.93 0.65 5.40
C LEU A 6 10.82 -0.42 5.43
N PHE A 7 10.77 -1.28 4.40
CA PHE A 7 9.88 -2.44 4.40
C PHE A 7 10.16 -3.40 5.56
N LYS A 8 11.43 -3.72 5.89
CA LYS A 8 11.75 -4.57 7.05
C LYS A 8 11.33 -3.97 8.39
N SER A 9 11.42 -2.65 8.55
CA SER A 9 10.93 -1.98 9.76
C SER A 9 9.41 -2.00 9.84
N ILE A 10 8.72 -1.81 8.71
CA ILE A 10 7.26 -1.96 8.64
C ILE A 10 6.87 -3.42 8.92
N GLU A 11 7.57 -4.39 8.34
CA GLU A 11 7.44 -5.84 8.62
C GLU A 11 7.57 -6.13 10.12
N LYS A 12 8.54 -5.50 10.80
CA LYS A 12 8.68 -5.65 12.26
C LYS A 12 7.60 -4.98 13.08
N LEU A 13 7.16 -3.79 12.70
CA LEU A 13 6.19 -3.00 13.48
C LEU A 13 4.76 -3.50 13.31
N PHE A 14 4.42 -3.98 12.12
CA PHE A 14 3.05 -4.36 11.76
C PHE A 14 2.84 -5.87 11.62
N PHE A 15 3.92 -6.66 11.51
CA PHE A 15 3.84 -8.10 11.19
C PHE A 15 4.69 -9.01 12.08
N SER A 16 5.38 -8.50 13.12
CA SER A 16 6.11 -9.35 14.08
C SER A 16 5.32 -9.76 15.32
N GLN A 17 4.11 -9.25 15.51
CA GLN A 17 3.15 -9.85 16.45
C GLN A 17 2.17 -10.69 15.66
N ASP A 18 1.79 -11.84 16.23
CA ASP A 18 0.68 -12.72 15.80
C ASP A 18 -0.70 -12.02 15.92
N ASP A 19 -0.73 -10.69 15.84
CA ASP A 19 -1.94 -9.87 15.82
C ASP A 19 -2.55 -9.93 14.42
N GLN A 20 -3.20 -11.05 14.10
CA GLN A 20 -3.96 -11.22 12.86
C GLN A 20 -4.94 -10.06 12.64
N GLU A 21 -5.57 -9.57 13.71
CA GLU A 21 -6.48 -8.42 13.68
C GLU A 21 -5.83 -7.16 13.11
N LYS A 22 -4.58 -6.84 13.52
CA LYS A 22 -3.85 -5.67 13.00
C LYS A 22 -3.44 -5.87 11.55
N GLN A 23 -3.12 -7.10 11.15
CA GLN A 23 -2.78 -7.42 9.76
C GLN A 23 -4.02 -7.32 8.85
N GLU A 24 -5.17 -7.80 9.31
CA GLU A 24 -6.44 -7.65 8.62
C GLU A 24 -6.85 -6.18 8.51
N GLU A 25 -6.77 -5.41 9.60
CA GLU A 25 -7.09 -3.97 9.57
C GLU A 25 -6.15 -3.22 8.61
N LEU A 26 -4.86 -3.54 8.61
CA LEU A 26 -3.89 -2.96 7.68
C LEU A 26 -4.19 -3.36 6.23
N ARG A 27 -4.62 -4.61 6.01
CA ARG A 27 -5.02 -5.13 4.70
C ARG A 27 -6.25 -4.39 4.17
N GLU A 28 -7.28 -4.23 4.99
CA GLU A 28 -8.49 -3.47 4.64
C GLU A 28 -8.13 -2.02 4.31
N LYS A 29 -7.39 -1.33 5.19
CA LYS A 29 -6.93 0.04 4.95
C LYS A 29 -6.14 0.19 3.64
N LEU A 30 -5.31 -0.80 3.29
CA LEU A 30 -4.58 -0.80 2.02
C LEU A 30 -5.50 -1.02 0.82
N ILE A 31 -6.51 -1.89 0.93
CA ILE A 31 -7.51 -2.12 -0.11
C ILE A 31 -8.32 -0.84 -0.35
N ASP A 32 -8.86 -0.23 0.69
CA ASP A 32 -9.58 1.05 0.62
C ASP A 32 -8.76 2.12 -0.09
N LYS A 33 -7.47 2.25 0.29
CA LYS A 33 -6.58 3.24 -0.31
C LYS A 33 -6.30 2.95 -1.79
N ILE A 34 -6.23 1.67 -2.19
CA ILE A 34 -6.07 1.25 -3.58
C ILE A 34 -7.32 1.58 -4.40
N GLU A 35 -8.50 1.35 -3.86
CA GLU A 35 -9.77 1.70 -4.53
C GLU A 35 -9.92 3.21 -4.69
N ALA A 36 -9.69 3.98 -3.62
CA ALA A 36 -9.69 5.44 -3.69
C ALA A 36 -8.69 5.95 -4.74
N THR A 37 -7.45 5.44 -4.74
CA THR A 37 -6.42 5.84 -5.73
C THR A 37 -6.81 5.44 -7.15
N ARG A 38 -7.53 4.32 -7.36
CA ARG A 38 -8.07 3.92 -8.67
C ARG A 38 -9.16 4.87 -9.15
N GLN A 39 -10.08 5.26 -8.27
CA GLN A 39 -11.11 6.22 -8.59
C GLN A 39 -10.50 7.57 -8.96
N GLU A 40 -9.56 8.07 -8.14
CA GLU A 40 -8.79 9.29 -8.44
C GLU A 40 -8.12 9.20 -9.81
N LEU A 41 -7.49 8.06 -10.13
CA LEU A 41 -6.83 7.85 -11.41
C LEU A 41 -7.79 7.83 -12.60
N SER A 42 -9.03 7.36 -12.40
CA SER A 42 -10.09 7.31 -13.42
C SER A 42 -10.63 8.71 -13.74
N VAL A 43 -10.74 9.59 -12.75
CA VAL A 43 -11.25 10.96 -12.93
C VAL A 43 -10.15 12.00 -13.20
N CYS A 44 -8.90 11.67 -12.92
CA CYS A 44 -7.77 12.54 -13.20
C CYS A 44 -7.63 12.74 -14.72
N LEU A 45 -7.44 13.98 -15.17
CA LEU A 45 -7.18 14.31 -16.58
C LEU A 45 -5.73 14.78 -16.80
N GLU A 46 -5.06 15.22 -15.74
CA GLU A 46 -3.67 15.66 -15.77
C GLU A 46 -2.70 14.47 -15.83
N LYS A 47 -1.86 14.44 -16.87
CA LYS A 47 -0.92 13.34 -17.12
C LYS A 47 0.10 13.15 -16.00
N GLU A 48 0.71 14.24 -15.52
CA GLU A 48 1.71 14.19 -14.44
C GLU A 48 1.10 13.66 -13.13
N LYS A 49 -0.12 14.11 -12.80
CA LYS A 49 -0.87 13.59 -11.64
C LYS A 49 -1.25 12.12 -11.83
N LYS A 50 -1.62 11.70 -13.06
CA LYS A 50 -1.86 10.28 -13.35
C LYS A 50 -0.62 9.43 -13.09
N ASP A 51 0.55 9.83 -13.56
CA ASP A 51 1.76 9.02 -13.37
C ASP A 51 2.14 8.93 -11.87
N ALA A 52 2.03 10.02 -11.12
CA ALA A 52 2.18 9.98 -9.66
C ALA A 52 1.17 9.05 -8.96
N LEU A 53 -0.10 9.07 -9.40
CA LEU A 53 -1.14 8.16 -8.89
C LEU A 53 -0.88 6.69 -9.27
N LYS A 54 -0.30 6.41 -10.45
CA LYS A 54 0.13 5.05 -10.84
C LYS A 54 1.26 4.57 -9.94
N ASP A 55 2.25 5.41 -9.67
CA ASP A 55 3.37 5.06 -8.80
C ASP A 55 2.90 4.79 -7.37
N LYS A 56 2.01 5.65 -6.85
CA LYS A 56 1.33 5.42 -5.57
C LYS A 56 0.58 4.09 -5.56
N LEU A 57 -0.20 3.80 -6.60
CA LEU A 57 -0.94 2.55 -6.74
C LEU A 57 -0.01 1.33 -6.76
N TYR A 58 1.13 1.42 -7.47
CA TYR A 58 2.13 0.37 -7.54
C TYR A 58 2.71 0.05 -6.16
N ILE A 59 3.07 1.09 -5.38
CA ILE A 59 3.60 0.94 -4.03
C ILE A 59 2.55 0.31 -3.10
N LEU A 60 1.30 0.79 -3.13
CA LEU A 60 0.21 0.26 -2.31
C LEU A 60 -0.06 -1.22 -2.60
N LYS A 61 -0.10 -1.62 -3.87
CA LYS A 61 -0.24 -3.04 -4.26
C LYS A 61 0.94 -3.89 -3.81
N LYS A 62 2.16 -3.34 -3.84
CA LYS A 62 3.36 -4.05 -3.38
C LYS A 62 3.37 -4.23 -1.86
N LEU A 63 2.91 -3.24 -1.11
CA LEU A 63 2.67 -3.32 0.34
C LEU A 63 1.62 -4.39 0.65
N LEU A 64 0.47 -4.36 -0.02
CA LEU A 64 -0.61 -5.34 0.17
C LEU A 64 -0.15 -6.79 -0.07
N LYS A 65 0.72 -7.00 -1.07
CA LYS A 65 1.31 -8.33 -1.32
C LYS A 65 2.22 -8.83 -0.20
N ARG A 66 2.85 -7.93 0.56
CA ARG A 66 3.68 -8.30 1.72
C ARG A 66 2.88 -8.49 3.00
N VAL A 67 1.69 -7.90 3.06
CA VAL A 67 0.72 -8.08 4.15
C VAL A 67 0.07 -9.47 4.12
N LYS A 68 0.18 -10.17 2.99
CA LYS A 68 -0.11 -11.61 2.94
C LYS A 68 1.01 -12.39 3.61
N VAL A 69 0.76 -12.80 4.85
CA VAL A 69 1.21 -14.09 5.39
C VAL A 69 0.51 -15.20 4.61
#